data_AF-A0A9N7UC51-F1
#
_entry.id   AF-A0A9N7UC51-F1
#
_cell.length_a   1.000
_cell.length_b   1.000
_cell.length_c   1.000
_cell.angle_alpha   90.00
_cell.angle_beta   90.00
_cell.angle_gamma   90.00
#
_symmetry.space_group_name_H-M   'P 1'
#
loop_
_entity.id
_entity.type
_entity.pdbx_description
1 polymer ?
#
loop_
_entity_poly.entity_id
_entity_poly.type
_entity_poly.pdbx_seq_one_letter_code
_entity_poly.pdbx_strand_id
1 'polypeptide(L)'
;MMRLTEVCLSRCPSILLLGLLYVTYVLIGGVVFWKLEGGLGQKDLGLLLQSKERLLVTYTCLNQEGLEAVAQVVHDASKVGLSLRGNYTTDGFWKFTSSAVFAATVVTTIEDLFLMAVLYDVRIHPPLQWSPLPLLPPQGHETLTDYSLAGYGNMSPSSTAGQIFCVFFALFGIPLNMVVLNRVGKYMLVIERNISDFLERKTRRRTCTRFFVHLVSFLSGAALFFIMPMLVFQQYEGWTYAQAIYYCFITLSTIGFGDFVADSNPDKAFPEWYSVLMASWIFFGLAWLALLINHSSDILERLNNHFKQRWGGQRPEEESGSAEPETPESQVEEEDEIQKPPIPQ
;
A
#
# COMPACT_ATOMS: atom_id res chain seq x y z
N MET A 1 6.51 -35.59 -13.60
CA MET A 1 5.17 -34.99 -13.80
C MET A 1 4.22 -35.24 -12.62
N MET A 2 4.18 -36.45 -12.04
CA MET A 2 3.29 -36.80 -10.90
C MET A 2 3.55 -36.04 -9.57
N ARG A 3 4.82 -35.69 -9.24
CA ARG A 3 5.15 -34.93 -8.00
C ARG A 3 4.74 -33.45 -8.04
N LEU A 4 4.56 -32.85 -9.22
CA LEU A 4 4.12 -31.45 -9.36
C LEU A 4 2.61 -31.31 -9.10
N THR A 5 1.82 -32.30 -9.50
CA THR A 5 0.37 -32.35 -9.28
C THR A 5 -0.01 -32.52 -7.81
N GLU A 6 0.72 -33.33 -7.03
CA GLU A 6 0.43 -33.51 -5.59
C GLU A 6 0.76 -32.26 -4.75
N VAL A 7 1.85 -31.55 -5.07
CA VAL A 7 2.22 -30.28 -4.41
C VAL A 7 1.18 -29.19 -4.69
N CYS A 8 0.60 -29.18 -5.90
CA CYS A 8 -0.44 -28.24 -6.29
C CYS A 8 -1.76 -28.52 -5.55
N LEU A 9 -2.18 -29.79 -5.44
CA LEU A 9 -3.43 -30.17 -4.78
C LEU A 9 -3.41 -29.92 -3.26
N SER A 10 -2.25 -30.08 -2.61
CA SER A 10 -2.07 -29.85 -1.17
C SER A 10 -2.06 -28.35 -0.80
N ARG A 11 -1.61 -27.46 -1.69
CA ARG A 11 -1.56 -26.00 -1.46
C ARG A 11 -2.86 -25.28 -1.83
N CYS A 12 -3.63 -25.81 -2.79
CA CYS A 12 -4.94 -25.28 -3.18
C CYS A 12 -5.91 -24.99 -2.02
N PRO A 13 -6.17 -25.89 -1.06
CA PRO A 13 -7.10 -25.62 0.04
C PRO A 13 -6.62 -24.49 0.98
N SER A 14 -5.30 -24.33 1.15
CA SER A 14 -4.73 -23.24 1.97
C SER A 14 -4.85 -21.88 1.28
N ILE A 15 -4.67 -21.82 -0.04
CA ILE A 15 -4.81 -20.58 -0.82
C ILE A 15 -6.28 -20.17 -0.90
N LEU A 16 -7.20 -21.13 -1.11
CA LEU A 16 -8.64 -20.89 -1.09
C LEU A 16 -9.11 -20.39 0.28
N LEU A 17 -8.59 -20.94 1.38
CA LEU A 17 -8.89 -20.48 2.73
C LEU A 17 -8.41 -19.04 2.96
N LEU A 18 -7.19 -18.70 2.52
CA LEU A 18 -6.66 -17.33 2.61
C LEU A 18 -7.50 -16.35 1.79
N GLY A 19 -7.91 -16.76 0.59
CA GLY A 19 -8.81 -15.98 -0.28
C GLY A 19 -10.17 -15.73 0.39
N LEU A 20 -10.78 -16.76 1.00
CA LEU A 20 -12.03 -16.62 1.75
C LEU A 20 -11.89 -15.65 2.92
N LEU A 21 -10.80 -15.74 3.68
CA LEU A 21 -10.51 -14.85 4.80
C LEU A 21 -10.37 -13.39 4.33
N TYR A 22 -9.66 -13.17 3.23
CA TYR A 22 -9.49 -11.84 2.64
C TYR A 22 -10.83 -11.26 2.15
N VAL A 23 -11.64 -12.05 1.43
CA VAL A 23 -12.98 -11.61 0.99
C VAL A 23 -13.85 -11.25 2.20
N THR A 24 -13.81 -12.06 3.25
CA THR A 24 -14.54 -11.79 4.49
C THR A 24 -14.08 -10.48 5.14
N TYR A 25 -12.76 -10.24 5.21
CA TYR A 25 -12.19 -8.99 5.72
C TYR A 25 -12.68 -7.76 4.94
N VAL A 26 -12.66 -7.82 3.60
CA VAL A 26 -13.15 -6.73 2.73
C VAL A 26 -14.65 -6.49 2.93
N LEU A 27 -15.45 -7.55 3.02
CA LEU A 27 -16.90 -7.44 3.26
C LEU A 27 -17.21 -6.80 4.61
N ILE A 28 -16.50 -7.20 5.68
CA ILE A 28 -16.64 -6.58 6.99
C ILE A 28 -16.29 -5.09 6.91
N GLY A 29 -15.17 -4.74 6.27
CA GLY A 29 -14.77 -3.35 6.04
C GLY A 29 -15.85 -2.54 5.30
N GLY A 30 -16.42 -3.09 4.23
CA GLY A 30 -17.50 -2.46 3.47
C GLY A 30 -18.76 -2.20 4.31
N VAL A 31 -19.17 -3.16 5.16
CA VAL A 31 -20.32 -2.97 6.07
C VAL A 31 -20.03 -1.88 7.11
N VAL A 32 -18.82 -1.84 7.66
CA VAL A 32 -18.42 -0.81 8.65
C VAL A 32 -18.44 0.57 8.01
N PHE A 33 -17.81 0.76 6.85
CA PHE A 33 -17.84 2.04 6.13
C PHE A 33 -19.26 2.45 5.74
N TRP A 34 -20.07 1.52 5.24
CA TRP A 34 -21.48 1.81 4.92
C TRP A 34 -22.27 2.28 6.15
N LYS A 35 -22.02 1.72 7.34
CA LYS A 35 -22.68 2.15 8.57
C LYS A 35 -22.17 3.48 9.11
N LEU A 36 -20.87 3.73 9.05
CA LEU A 36 -20.26 4.95 9.55
C LEU A 36 -20.53 6.14 8.62
N GLU A 37 -20.29 5.96 7.32
CA GLU A 37 -20.34 7.02 6.31
C GLU A 37 -21.67 7.10 5.57
N GLY A 38 -22.40 5.99 5.43
CA GLY A 38 -23.63 5.96 4.63
C GLY A 38 -24.74 6.87 5.17
N GLY A 39 -24.84 7.00 6.49
CA GLY A 39 -25.78 7.93 7.13
C GLY A 39 -25.35 9.40 7.03
N LEU A 40 -24.04 9.68 6.97
CA LEU A 40 -23.50 11.03 6.78
C LEU A 40 -23.70 11.47 5.33
N GLY A 41 -23.38 10.61 4.35
CA GLY A 41 -23.55 10.91 2.93
C GLY A 41 -25.00 11.25 2.55
N GLN A 42 -26.00 10.59 3.14
CA GLN A 42 -27.41 10.95 2.90
C GLN A 42 -27.80 12.32 3.48
N LYS A 43 -27.25 12.70 4.64
CA LYS A 43 -27.51 14.02 5.24
C LYS A 43 -26.86 15.13 4.41
N ASP A 44 -25.63 14.92 3.99
CA ASP A 44 -24.90 15.87 3.14
C ASP A 44 -25.61 16.06 1.80
N LEU A 45 -26.10 14.98 1.19
CA LEU A 45 -26.92 15.07 -0.02
C LEU A 45 -28.20 15.89 0.20
N GLY A 46 -28.91 15.67 1.31
CA GLY A 46 -30.10 16.44 1.66
C GLY A 46 -29.82 17.92 1.86
N LEU A 47 -28.72 18.26 2.53
CA LEU A 47 -28.27 19.66 2.72
C LEU A 47 -27.86 20.31 1.39
N LEU A 48 -27.22 19.57 0.50
CA LEU A 48 -26.85 20.06 -0.83
C LEU A 48 -28.08 20.31 -1.70
N LEU A 49 -29.07 19.42 -1.67
CA LEU A 49 -30.35 19.63 -2.37
C LEU A 49 -31.08 20.86 -1.83
N GLN A 50 -31.14 21.03 -0.51
CA GLN A 50 -31.74 22.22 0.11
C GLN A 50 -30.98 23.51 -0.25
N SER A 51 -29.66 23.44 -0.33
CA SER A 51 -28.82 24.58 -0.74
C SER A 51 -29.03 24.92 -2.22
N LYS A 52 -29.17 23.92 -3.09
CA LYS A 52 -29.54 24.07 -4.50
C LYS A 52 -30.88 24.80 -4.65
N GLU A 53 -31.92 24.33 -3.95
CA GLU A 53 -33.24 24.96 -3.99
C GLU A 53 -33.19 26.40 -3.48
N ARG A 54 -32.47 26.65 -2.38
CA ARG A 54 -32.29 27.99 -1.82
C ARG A 54 -31.65 28.95 -2.82
N LEU A 55 -30.63 28.50 -3.57
CA LEU A 55 -29.97 29.32 -4.58
C LEU A 55 -30.91 29.67 -5.73
N LEU A 56 -31.68 28.70 -6.25
CA LEU A 56 -32.64 28.93 -7.34
C LEU A 56 -33.78 29.86 -6.93
N VAL A 57 -34.23 29.80 -5.68
CA VAL A 57 -35.28 30.71 -5.15
C VAL A 57 -34.74 32.11 -4.86
N THR A 58 -33.51 32.21 -4.33
CA THR A 58 -32.90 33.50 -3.97
C THR A 58 -32.49 34.28 -5.23
N TYR A 59 -31.98 33.60 -6.24
CA TYR A 59 -31.52 34.19 -7.50
C TYR A 59 -32.42 33.74 -8.64
N THR A 60 -33.57 34.41 -8.79
CA THR A 60 -34.57 34.09 -9.83
C THR A 60 -34.07 34.29 -11.26
N CYS A 61 -32.94 35.00 -11.45
CA CYS A 61 -32.24 35.11 -12.73
C CYS A 61 -31.37 33.86 -13.06
N LEU A 62 -31.12 33.00 -12.09
CA LEU A 62 -30.31 31.79 -12.22
C LEU A 62 -31.24 30.59 -12.48
N ASN A 63 -31.41 30.22 -13.75
CA ASN A 63 -32.15 29.03 -14.15
C ASN A 63 -31.29 27.76 -13.96
N GLN A 64 -31.90 26.57 -14.11
CA GLN A 64 -31.21 25.27 -13.94
C GLN A 64 -29.96 25.14 -14.82
N GLU A 65 -30.02 25.54 -16.09
CA GLU A 65 -28.86 25.55 -17.01
C GLU A 65 -27.76 26.51 -16.54
N GLY A 66 -28.13 27.67 -15.99
CA GLY A 66 -27.18 28.64 -15.45
C GLY A 66 -26.48 28.11 -14.19
N LEU A 67 -27.22 27.41 -13.33
CA LEU A 67 -26.64 26.76 -12.15
C LEU A 67 -25.70 25.62 -12.54
N GLU A 68 -26.04 24.84 -13.56
CA GLU A 68 -25.17 23.79 -14.11
C GLU A 68 -23.89 24.39 -14.72
N ALA A 69 -23.99 25.50 -15.45
CA ALA A 69 -22.82 26.22 -15.96
C ALA A 69 -21.91 26.73 -14.83
N VAL A 70 -22.49 27.28 -13.75
CA VAL A 70 -21.73 27.68 -12.56
C VAL A 70 -21.09 26.47 -11.89
N ALA A 71 -21.83 25.37 -11.71
CA ALA A 71 -21.30 24.14 -11.14
C ALA A 71 -20.14 23.57 -11.98
N GLN A 72 -20.24 23.65 -13.30
CA GLN A 72 -19.19 23.24 -14.22
C GLN A 72 -17.93 24.11 -14.05
N VAL A 73 -18.08 25.43 -13.96
CA VAL A 73 -16.95 26.35 -13.69
C VAL A 73 -16.31 26.04 -12.33
N VAL A 74 -17.13 25.78 -11.29
CA VAL A 74 -16.63 25.41 -9.96
C VAL A 74 -15.87 24.09 -9.99
N HIS A 75 -16.41 23.10 -10.72
CA HIS A 75 -15.78 21.78 -10.89
C HIS A 75 -14.46 21.88 -11.62
N ASP A 76 -14.40 22.60 -12.74
CA ASP A 76 -13.18 22.79 -13.52
C ASP A 76 -12.15 23.61 -12.75
N ALA A 77 -12.57 24.63 -11.99
CA ALA A 77 -11.69 25.36 -11.08
C ALA A 77 -11.13 24.44 -9.98
N SER A 78 -11.96 23.57 -9.40
CA SER A 78 -11.54 22.60 -8.39
C SER A 78 -10.52 21.59 -8.93
N LYS A 79 -10.69 21.09 -10.15
CA LYS A 79 -9.72 20.19 -10.81
C LYS A 79 -8.33 20.79 -10.97
N VAL A 80 -8.25 22.11 -11.14
CA VAL A 80 -6.98 22.85 -11.29
C VAL A 80 -6.44 23.28 -9.91
N GLY A 81 -7.22 23.10 -8.84
CA GLY A 81 -6.87 23.51 -7.48
C GLY A 81 -7.03 25.01 -7.24
N LEU A 82 -7.88 25.69 -8.02
CA LEU A 82 -8.20 27.09 -7.80
C LEU A 82 -9.18 27.23 -6.63
N SER A 83 -8.76 27.96 -5.59
CA SER A 83 -9.64 28.33 -4.48
C SER A 83 -10.58 29.45 -4.92
N LEU A 84 -11.90 29.19 -4.88
CA LEU A 84 -12.93 30.18 -5.19
C LEU A 84 -13.31 31.07 -4.00
N ARG A 85 -12.62 30.92 -2.86
CA ARG A 85 -12.97 31.56 -1.59
C ARG A 85 -12.52 33.03 -1.50
N GLY A 86 -11.56 33.44 -2.32
CA GLY A 86 -10.95 34.77 -2.27
C GLY A 86 -10.74 35.41 -3.64
N ASN A 87 -10.41 36.71 -3.63
CA ASN A 87 -10.09 37.49 -4.84
C ASN A 87 -8.61 37.33 -5.28
N TYR A 88 -7.84 36.52 -4.56
CA TYR A 88 -6.47 36.15 -4.92
C TYR A 88 -6.48 34.72 -5.48
N THR A 89 -5.97 34.55 -6.70
CA THR A 89 -5.70 33.22 -7.24
C THR A 89 -4.56 32.61 -6.46
N THR A 90 -4.84 31.59 -5.69
CA THR A 90 -3.82 30.80 -5.02
C THR A 90 -3.21 29.87 -6.06
N ASP A 91 -1.88 29.78 -6.09
CA ASP A 91 -1.16 28.86 -6.96
C ASP A 91 -1.77 27.46 -6.82
N GLY A 92 -2.19 26.87 -7.93
CA GLY A 92 -3.04 25.68 -7.99
C GLY A 92 -2.46 24.44 -7.30
N PHE A 93 -3.10 23.29 -7.49
CA PHE A 93 -2.82 22.10 -6.70
C PHE A 93 -1.38 21.58 -6.82
N TRP A 94 -0.73 21.80 -7.97
CA TRP A 94 0.63 21.34 -8.31
C TRP A 94 1.75 22.25 -7.75
N LYS A 95 1.93 22.26 -6.43
CA LYS A 95 3.12 22.81 -5.75
C LYS A 95 4.22 21.76 -5.67
N PHE A 96 5.45 22.15 -5.36
CA PHE A 96 6.57 21.19 -5.26
C PHE A 96 6.28 20.04 -4.27
N THR A 97 5.79 20.35 -3.07
CA THR A 97 5.50 19.36 -2.03
C THR A 97 4.41 18.39 -2.44
N SER A 98 3.28 18.89 -2.93
CA SER A 98 2.15 18.06 -3.36
C SER A 98 2.48 17.26 -4.62
N SER A 99 3.27 17.82 -5.55
CA SER A 99 3.83 17.10 -6.70
C SER A 99 4.79 15.99 -6.27
N ALA A 100 5.61 16.23 -5.24
CA ALA A 100 6.52 15.25 -4.68
C ALA A 100 5.79 14.11 -3.96
N VAL A 101 4.73 14.41 -3.20
CA VAL A 101 3.85 13.39 -2.61
C VAL A 101 3.19 12.56 -3.71
N PHE A 102 2.62 13.21 -4.73
CA PHE A 102 2.05 12.51 -5.89
C PHE A 102 3.09 11.60 -6.58
N ALA A 103 4.28 12.12 -6.86
CA ALA A 103 5.35 11.35 -7.48
C ALA A 103 5.83 10.19 -6.59
N ALA A 104 5.92 10.39 -5.27
CA ALA A 104 6.24 9.34 -4.32
C ALA A 104 5.18 8.23 -4.38
N THR A 105 3.89 8.58 -4.27
CA THR A 105 2.77 7.62 -4.36
C THR A 105 2.83 6.79 -5.65
N VAL A 106 3.00 7.43 -6.81
CA VAL A 106 3.11 6.75 -8.12
C VAL A 106 4.26 5.73 -8.15
N VAL A 107 5.35 6.00 -7.43
CA VAL A 107 6.54 5.16 -7.41
C VAL A 107 6.49 4.12 -6.28
N THR A 108 5.70 4.37 -5.24
CA THR A 108 5.57 3.54 -4.05
C THR A 108 4.32 2.68 -4.04
N THR A 109 3.51 2.66 -5.10
CA THR A 109 2.42 1.69 -5.35
C THR A 109 2.98 0.27 -5.46
N ILE A 110 3.47 -0.21 -4.33
CA ILE A 110 4.02 -1.54 -4.08
C ILE A 110 2.91 -2.43 -3.54
N GLU A 111 1.82 -1.88 -3.00
CA GLU A 111 0.70 -2.70 -2.50
C GLU A 111 -0.19 -3.24 -3.64
N ASP A 112 -0.52 -2.43 -4.65
CA ASP A 112 -1.33 -2.90 -5.79
C ASP A 112 -0.55 -3.81 -6.75
N LEU A 113 0.75 -3.54 -6.95
CA LEU A 113 1.58 -4.38 -7.80
C LEU A 113 1.95 -5.71 -7.12
N PHE A 114 2.08 -5.74 -5.79
CA PHE A 114 2.30 -6.97 -5.04
C PHE A 114 1.04 -7.85 -5.03
N LEU A 115 -0.15 -7.27 -4.90
CA LEU A 115 -1.41 -8.00 -5.07
C LEU A 115 -1.58 -8.51 -6.50
N MET A 116 -1.28 -7.70 -7.51
CA MET A 116 -1.29 -8.15 -8.90
C MET A 116 -0.26 -9.24 -9.17
N ALA A 117 0.96 -9.18 -8.63
CA ALA A 117 1.99 -10.21 -8.81
C ALA A 117 1.63 -11.53 -8.10
N VAL A 118 1.05 -11.46 -6.90
CA VAL A 118 0.53 -12.64 -6.18
C VAL A 118 -0.68 -13.25 -6.90
N LEU A 119 -1.53 -12.44 -7.54
CA LEU A 119 -2.63 -12.91 -8.37
C LEU A 119 -2.18 -13.39 -9.77
N TYR A 120 -1.08 -12.83 -10.31
CA TYR A 120 -0.52 -13.18 -11.62
C TYR A 120 0.19 -14.53 -11.59
N ASP A 121 0.87 -14.88 -10.49
CA ASP A 121 1.49 -16.20 -10.30
C ASP A 121 0.47 -17.36 -10.28
N VAL A 122 -0.83 -17.05 -10.07
CA VAL A 122 -1.93 -18.03 -10.09
C VAL A 122 -2.59 -18.16 -11.47
N ARG A 123 -2.24 -17.33 -12.46
CA ARG A 123 -2.94 -17.32 -13.77
C ARG A 123 -2.01 -17.57 -14.96
N ILE A 124 -1.41 -18.76 -15.01
CA ILE A 124 -0.93 -19.32 -16.29
C ILE A 124 -1.92 -20.38 -16.78
N HIS A 125 -2.87 -19.94 -17.61
CA HIS A 125 -3.34 -20.55 -18.88
C HIS A 125 -4.72 -19.98 -19.30
N PRO A 126 -4.87 -19.37 -20.49
CA PRO A 126 -6.17 -19.07 -21.13
C PRO A 126 -6.46 -20.06 -22.29
N PRO A 127 -7.56 -19.95 -23.07
CA PRO A 127 -8.89 -19.37 -22.80
C PRO A 127 -10.04 -20.36 -23.14
N LEU A 128 -11.25 -20.15 -22.60
CA LEU A 128 -12.48 -20.67 -23.22
C LEU A 128 -13.56 -19.57 -23.31
N GLN A 129 -13.59 -18.97 -24.51
CA GLN A 129 -14.73 -18.55 -25.32
C GLN A 129 -15.98 -17.96 -24.63
N TRP A 130 -16.17 -16.65 -24.76
CA TRP A 130 -17.46 -15.98 -24.52
C TRP A 130 -18.23 -15.83 -25.83
N SER A 131 -19.43 -16.41 -25.89
CA SER A 131 -20.46 -16.08 -26.88
C SER A 131 -21.32 -14.91 -26.37
N PRO A 132 -21.62 -13.89 -27.19
CA PRO A 132 -22.50 -12.80 -26.79
C PRO A 132 -23.98 -13.17 -27.00
N LEU A 133 -24.82 -12.96 -25.99
CA LEU A 133 -26.29 -12.92 -26.13
C LEU A 133 -26.78 -11.44 -26.17
N PRO A 134 -27.97 -11.17 -26.74
CA PRO A 134 -28.25 -9.93 -27.45
C PRO A 134 -28.83 -8.81 -26.60
N LEU A 135 -28.66 -7.62 -27.18
CA LEU A 135 -29.07 -6.28 -26.78
C LEU A 135 -30.59 -6.14 -26.56
N LEU A 136 -30.98 -5.49 -25.46
CA LEU A 136 -32.24 -4.76 -25.31
C LEU A 136 -31.99 -3.26 -25.56
N PRO A 137 -32.97 -2.50 -26.09
CA PRO A 137 -32.74 -1.16 -26.61
C PRO A 137 -32.66 -0.10 -25.50
N PRO A 138 -31.96 1.03 -25.74
CA PRO A 138 -31.76 2.06 -24.73
C PRO A 138 -33.01 2.92 -24.58
N GLN A 139 -33.56 2.97 -23.37
CA GLN A 139 -34.54 3.97 -22.96
C GLN A 139 -33.84 5.02 -22.09
N GLY A 140 -33.29 6.04 -22.75
CA GLY A 140 -33.47 7.45 -22.39
C GLY A 140 -33.23 7.97 -20.97
N HIS A 141 -32.31 7.42 -20.18
CA HIS A 141 -31.84 8.06 -18.93
C HIS A 141 -30.36 7.73 -18.60
N GLU A 142 -29.46 7.84 -19.58
CA GLU A 142 -28.01 7.75 -19.36
C GLU A 142 -27.35 9.09 -19.67
N THR A 143 -27.48 10.06 -18.75
CA THR A 143 -26.60 11.24 -18.75
C THR A 143 -26.46 11.92 -17.39
N LEU A 144 -27.03 11.36 -16.31
CA LEU A 144 -26.92 11.94 -14.96
C LEU A 144 -26.06 11.10 -14.00
N THR A 145 -25.65 9.90 -14.37
CA THR A 145 -24.84 9.01 -13.52
C THR A 145 -23.32 9.11 -13.77
N ASP A 146 -22.87 9.74 -14.85
CA ASP A 146 -21.43 9.88 -15.14
C ASP A 146 -20.79 11.09 -14.41
N TYR A 147 -21.58 12.11 -14.10
CA TYR A 147 -21.06 13.34 -13.48
C TYR A 147 -20.88 13.24 -11.96
N SER A 148 -21.44 12.22 -11.30
CA SER A 148 -21.37 12.06 -9.84
C SER A 148 -20.17 11.24 -9.35
N LEU A 149 -19.44 10.55 -10.24
CA LEU A 149 -18.29 9.71 -9.87
C LEU A 149 -16.92 10.37 -10.15
N ALA A 150 -16.90 11.54 -10.80
CA ALA A 150 -15.67 12.29 -11.09
C ALA A 150 -15.43 13.49 -10.14
N GLY A 151 -16.20 13.59 -9.05
CA GLY A 151 -16.30 14.78 -8.18
C GLY A 151 -15.54 14.72 -6.85
N TYR A 152 -14.62 13.78 -6.65
CA TYR A 152 -13.62 13.89 -5.58
C TYR A 152 -12.34 14.43 -6.21
N GLY A 153 -11.92 15.62 -5.79
CA GLY A 153 -10.75 16.36 -6.30
C GLY A 153 -9.42 15.63 -6.04
N ASN A 154 -9.23 14.50 -6.73
CA ASN A 154 -8.05 13.68 -6.59
C ASN A 154 -6.94 14.19 -7.50
N MET A 155 -5.73 14.29 -6.95
CA MET A 155 -4.54 14.76 -7.65
C MET A 155 -4.25 13.86 -8.85
N SER A 156 -4.47 14.32 -10.06
CA SER A 156 -4.22 13.53 -11.26
C SER A 156 -3.82 14.42 -12.45
N PRO A 157 -2.86 13.98 -13.29
CA PRO A 157 -2.45 14.74 -14.46
C PRO A 157 -3.59 14.81 -15.47
N SER A 158 -4.05 16.03 -15.74
CA SER A 158 -5.10 16.30 -16.73
C SER A 158 -4.56 16.51 -18.15
N SER A 159 -3.28 16.88 -18.29
CA SER A 159 -2.65 17.10 -19.58
C SER A 159 -2.17 15.78 -20.20
N THR A 160 -2.31 15.64 -21.52
CA THR A 160 -1.81 14.48 -22.27
C THR A 160 -0.32 14.25 -22.04
N ALA A 161 0.47 15.32 -22.01
CA ALA A 161 1.91 15.24 -21.72
C ALA A 161 2.18 14.73 -20.30
N GLY A 162 1.45 15.22 -19.29
CA GLY A 162 1.59 14.78 -17.90
C GLY A 162 1.17 13.31 -17.71
N GLN A 163 0.12 12.87 -18.40
CA GLN A 163 -0.32 11.47 -18.40
C GLN A 163 0.74 10.54 -19.02
N ILE A 164 1.28 10.90 -20.19
CA ILE A 164 2.35 10.12 -20.85
C ILE A 164 3.61 10.10 -19.97
N PHE A 165 4.00 11.25 -19.40
CA PHE A 165 5.14 11.31 -18.47
C PHE A 165 4.92 10.41 -17.25
N CYS A 166 3.72 10.43 -16.64
CA CYS A 166 3.38 9.60 -15.49
C CYS A 166 3.58 8.11 -15.79
N VAL A 167 3.18 7.64 -16.99
CA VAL A 167 3.37 6.23 -17.40
C VAL A 167 4.86 5.86 -17.44
N PHE A 168 5.70 6.66 -18.10
CA PHE A 168 7.14 6.38 -18.16
C PHE A 168 7.82 6.51 -16.78
N PHE A 169 7.41 7.51 -16.00
CA PHE A 169 7.91 7.72 -14.65
C PHE A 169 7.59 6.53 -13.74
N ALA A 170 6.36 6.00 -13.78
CA ALA A 170 5.97 4.81 -13.04
C ALA A 170 6.73 3.56 -13.50
N LEU A 171 6.89 3.37 -14.82
CA LEU A 171 7.54 2.19 -15.40
C LEU A 171 8.97 1.98 -14.87
N PHE A 172 9.75 3.04 -14.75
CA PHE A 172 11.13 2.97 -14.22
C PHE A 172 11.21 3.23 -12.73
N GLY A 173 10.33 4.09 -12.20
CA GLY A 173 10.30 4.48 -10.80
C GLY A 173 9.95 3.32 -9.88
N ILE A 174 8.91 2.54 -10.20
CA ILE A 174 8.45 1.44 -9.34
C ILE A 174 9.55 0.38 -9.13
N PRO A 175 10.22 -0.17 -10.18
CA PRO A 175 11.33 -1.10 -9.99
C PRO A 175 12.51 -0.50 -9.23
N LEU A 176 12.87 0.75 -9.53
CA LEU A 176 13.97 1.44 -8.87
C LEU A 176 13.69 1.59 -7.37
N ASN A 177 12.48 2.02 -7.01
CA ASN A 177 12.05 2.19 -5.64
C ASN A 177 11.99 0.87 -4.88
N MET A 178 11.52 -0.21 -5.50
CA MET A 178 11.56 -1.55 -4.92
C MET A 178 13.01 -1.98 -4.58
N VAL A 179 13.97 -1.74 -5.48
CA VAL A 179 15.38 -2.05 -5.23
C VAL A 179 15.97 -1.19 -4.11
N VAL A 180 15.67 0.11 -4.10
CA VAL A 180 16.12 1.05 -3.07
C VAL A 180 15.55 0.64 -1.72
N LEU A 181 14.23 0.42 -1.60
CA LEU A 181 13.58 0.00 -0.36
C LEU A 181 14.11 -1.35 0.14
N ASN A 182 14.37 -2.32 -0.75
CA ASN A 182 14.99 -3.59 -0.36
C ASN A 182 16.41 -3.39 0.18
N ARG A 183 17.23 -2.56 -0.47
CA ARG A 183 18.58 -2.25 0.02
C ARG A 183 18.55 -1.50 1.34
N VAL A 184 17.78 -0.43 1.44
CA VAL A 184 17.66 0.39 2.66
C VAL A 184 17.09 -0.45 3.81
N GLY A 185 16.07 -1.27 3.55
CA GLY A 185 15.53 -2.22 4.53
C GLY A 185 16.59 -3.20 5.05
N LYS A 186 17.44 -3.76 4.17
CA LYS A 186 18.57 -4.62 4.58
C LYS A 186 19.62 -3.87 5.38
N TYR A 187 20.00 -2.65 4.98
CA TYR A 187 20.94 -1.83 5.75
C TYR A 187 20.40 -1.52 7.14
N MET A 188 19.12 -1.17 7.24
CA MET A 188 18.48 -0.86 8.52
C MET A 188 18.37 -2.09 9.42
N LEU A 189 18.06 -3.27 8.85
CA LEU A 189 18.11 -4.55 9.57
C LEU A 189 19.52 -4.88 10.09
N VAL A 190 20.58 -4.59 9.32
CA VAL A 190 21.97 -4.79 9.78
C VAL A 190 22.29 -3.86 10.93
N ILE A 191 21.86 -2.59 10.88
CA ILE A 191 22.04 -1.64 11.97
C ILE A 191 21.30 -2.14 13.24
N GLU A 192 20.04 -2.55 13.09
CA GLU A 192 19.25 -3.08 14.19
C GLU A 192 19.88 -4.33 14.81
N ARG A 193 20.34 -5.27 13.99
CA ARG A 193 21.06 -6.47 14.44
C ARG A 193 22.37 -6.13 15.13
N ASN A 194 23.15 -5.20 14.58
CA ASN A 194 24.40 -4.75 15.20
C ASN A 194 24.16 -4.14 16.59
N ILE A 195 23.10 -3.33 16.75
CA ILE A 195 22.70 -2.77 18.04
C ILE A 195 22.25 -3.87 18.99
N SER A 196 21.43 -4.82 18.51
CA SER A 196 21.00 -5.97 19.30
C SER A 196 22.19 -6.80 19.79
N ASP A 197 23.12 -7.15 18.91
CA ASP A 197 24.29 -7.96 19.23
C ASP A 197 25.25 -7.23 20.18
N PHE A 198 25.37 -5.91 20.06
CA PHE A 198 26.16 -5.10 20.98
C PHE A 198 25.53 -5.09 22.39
N LEU A 199 24.21 -4.93 22.48
CA LEU A 199 23.47 -4.94 23.75
C LEU A 199 23.40 -6.33 24.39
N GLU A 200 23.27 -7.37 23.57
CA GLU A 200 23.33 -8.77 24.00
C GLU A 200 24.72 -9.14 24.54
N ARG A 201 25.79 -8.65 23.93
CA ARG A 201 27.16 -8.85 24.46
C ARG A 201 27.34 -8.22 25.84
N LYS A 202 26.61 -7.14 26.13
CA LYS A 202 26.65 -6.46 27.44
C LYS A 202 25.71 -7.09 28.49
N THR A 203 24.78 -7.95 28.08
CA THR A 203 23.67 -8.43 28.94
C THR A 203 23.61 -9.96 29.05
N ARG A 204 23.43 -10.47 30.28
CA ARG A 204 23.47 -11.92 30.58
C ARG A 204 22.25 -12.73 30.08
N ARG A 205 21.10 -12.10 29.80
CA ARG A 205 19.86 -12.77 29.30
C ARG A 205 19.61 -12.49 27.80
N ARG A 206 20.20 -13.29 26.91
CA ARG A 206 20.20 -13.03 25.46
C ARG A 206 18.81 -12.96 24.83
N THR A 207 17.96 -13.97 25.04
CA THR A 207 16.62 -14.04 24.40
C THR A 207 15.70 -12.87 24.78
N CYS A 208 15.58 -12.54 26.07
CA CYS A 208 14.76 -11.39 26.51
C CYS A 208 15.35 -10.06 26.02
N THR A 209 16.68 -9.93 25.98
CA THR A 209 17.33 -8.71 25.48
C THR A 209 17.02 -8.50 24.01
N ARG A 210 17.08 -9.56 23.18
CA ARG A 210 16.75 -9.50 21.75
C ARG A 210 15.31 -9.04 21.51
N PHE A 211 14.34 -9.67 22.18
CA PHE A 211 12.94 -9.27 22.08
C PHE A 211 12.71 -7.83 22.54
N PHE A 212 13.37 -7.43 23.65
CA PHE A 212 13.29 -6.07 24.16
C PHE A 212 13.88 -5.06 23.18
N VAL A 213 15.02 -5.35 22.54
CA VAL A 213 15.64 -4.46 21.54
C VAL A 213 14.73 -4.28 20.33
N HIS A 214 14.17 -5.36 19.76
CA HIS A 214 13.21 -5.26 18.66
C HIS A 214 11.96 -4.48 19.05
N LEU A 215 11.40 -4.72 20.24
CA LEU A 215 10.24 -3.98 20.76
C LEU A 215 10.55 -2.48 20.92
N VAL A 216 11.69 -2.15 21.52
CA VAL A 216 12.12 -0.76 21.69
C VAL A 216 12.40 -0.11 20.34
N SER A 217 13.04 -0.80 19.40
CA SER A 217 13.26 -0.31 18.04
C SER A 217 11.93 0.00 17.33
N PHE A 218 10.97 -0.93 17.39
CA PHE A 218 9.62 -0.75 16.85
C PHE A 218 8.90 0.46 17.48
N LEU A 219 8.87 0.55 18.82
CA LEU A 219 8.22 1.65 19.53
C LEU A 219 8.89 2.99 19.25
N SER A 220 10.22 3.02 19.17
CA SER A 220 10.99 4.23 18.86
C SER A 220 10.73 4.72 17.43
N GLY A 221 10.65 3.81 16.46
CA GLY A 221 10.27 4.12 15.08
C GLY A 221 8.83 4.61 14.97
N ALA A 222 7.87 3.98 15.67
CA ALA A 222 6.49 4.47 15.72
C ALA A 222 6.42 5.88 16.34
N ALA A 223 7.18 6.15 17.41
CA ALA A 223 7.25 7.49 17.98
C ALA A 223 7.84 8.52 17.00
N LEU A 224 8.92 8.17 16.29
CA LEU A 224 9.62 9.06 15.37
C LEU A 224 8.85 9.32 14.06
N PHE A 225 8.20 8.32 13.50
CA PHE A 225 7.56 8.41 12.18
C PHE A 225 6.04 8.58 12.21
N PHE A 226 5.38 8.32 13.36
CA PHE A 226 3.95 8.58 13.53
C PHE A 226 3.67 9.70 14.54
N ILE A 227 4.20 9.60 15.77
CA ILE A 227 3.82 10.53 16.85
C ILE A 227 4.45 11.91 16.65
N MET A 228 5.75 11.99 16.33
CA MET A 228 6.42 13.27 16.12
C MET A 228 5.81 14.07 14.94
N PRO A 229 5.60 13.48 13.74
CA PRO A 229 4.96 14.18 12.62
C PRO A 229 3.53 14.59 12.92
N MET A 230 2.76 13.76 13.65
CA MET A 230 1.41 14.11 14.10
C MET A 230 1.39 15.40 14.93
N LEU A 231 2.36 15.59 15.84
CA LEU A 231 2.48 16.83 16.62
C LEU A 231 2.86 18.02 15.72
N VAL A 232 3.77 17.81 14.75
CA VAL A 232 4.16 18.86 13.79
C VAL A 232 2.96 19.29 12.94
N PHE A 233 2.20 18.36 12.37
CA PHE A 233 1.02 18.68 11.56
C PHE A 233 -0.06 19.38 12.38
N GLN A 234 -0.29 18.96 13.62
CA GLN A 234 -1.25 19.63 14.49
C GLN A 234 -0.88 21.09 14.73
N GLN A 235 0.41 21.41 14.89
CA GLN A 235 0.87 22.78 15.13
C GLN A 235 0.88 23.65 13.87
N TYR A 236 1.42 23.14 12.75
CA TYR A 236 1.60 23.93 11.53
C TYR A 236 0.33 23.94 10.66
N GLU A 237 -0.25 22.78 10.38
CA GLU A 237 -1.45 22.65 9.54
C GLU A 237 -2.71 23.06 10.31
N GLY A 238 -2.68 23.06 11.64
CA GLY A 238 -3.85 23.37 12.48
C GLY A 238 -4.91 22.26 12.42
N TRP A 239 -4.53 21.08 11.97
CA TRP A 239 -5.40 19.90 11.94
C TRP A 239 -5.64 19.37 13.35
N THR A 240 -6.75 18.65 13.53
CA THR A 240 -6.95 17.88 14.76
C THR A 240 -5.95 16.73 14.83
N TYR A 241 -5.69 16.24 16.05
CA TYR A 241 -4.85 15.05 16.26
C TYR A 241 -5.31 13.83 15.42
N ALA A 242 -6.62 13.63 15.29
CA ALA A 242 -7.20 12.54 14.49
C ALA A 242 -6.91 12.71 12.98
N GLN A 243 -7.02 13.92 12.45
CA GLN A 243 -6.68 14.21 11.04
C GLN A 243 -5.18 14.08 10.79
N ALA A 244 -4.35 14.53 11.73
CA ALA A 244 -2.89 14.44 11.62
C ALA A 244 -2.40 12.98 11.61
N ILE A 245 -2.91 12.13 12.51
CA ILE A 245 -2.54 10.70 12.52
C ILE A 245 -3.10 9.96 11.30
N TYR A 246 -4.30 10.32 10.85
CA TYR A 246 -4.88 9.81 9.61
C TYR A 246 -3.99 10.16 8.41
N TYR A 247 -3.55 11.42 8.29
CA TYR A 247 -2.62 11.86 7.25
C TYR A 247 -1.28 11.10 7.31
N CYS A 248 -0.68 10.94 8.49
CA CYS A 248 0.53 10.14 8.66
C CYS A 248 0.33 8.70 8.15
N PHE A 249 -0.78 8.07 8.53
CA PHE A 249 -1.09 6.70 8.15
C PHE A 249 -1.30 6.57 6.64
N ILE A 250 -2.20 7.34 6.02
CA ILE A 250 -2.49 7.23 4.58
C ILE A 250 -1.29 7.57 3.71
N THR A 251 -0.41 8.46 4.18
CA THR A 251 0.80 8.85 3.45
C THR A 251 1.86 7.75 3.53
N LEU A 252 2.17 7.26 4.74
CA LEU A 252 3.22 6.24 4.90
C LEU A 252 2.78 4.86 4.41
N SER A 253 1.49 4.51 4.52
CA SER A 253 0.91 3.30 3.92
C SER A 253 0.75 3.39 2.40
N THR A 254 1.11 4.53 1.79
CA THR A 254 1.06 4.74 0.34
C THR A 254 -0.35 4.70 -0.27
N ILE A 255 -1.40 4.76 0.55
CA ILE A 255 -2.80 4.85 0.10
C ILE A 255 -3.04 6.21 -0.58
N GLY A 256 -2.62 7.30 0.08
CA GLY A 256 -2.56 8.63 -0.52
C GLY A 256 -3.88 9.18 -1.09
N PHE A 257 -4.98 9.18 -0.31
CA PHE A 257 -6.29 9.67 -0.78
C PHE A 257 -6.29 11.14 -1.27
N GLY A 258 -5.36 11.97 -0.79
CA GLY A 258 -5.22 13.36 -1.22
C GLY A 258 -6.25 14.34 -0.64
N ASP A 259 -7.09 13.88 0.30
CA ASP A 259 -8.06 14.66 1.05
C ASP A 259 -7.40 15.61 2.09
N PHE A 260 -6.29 15.16 2.67
CA PHE A 260 -5.38 15.96 3.46
C PHE A 260 -4.00 15.97 2.79
N VAL A 261 -3.45 17.16 2.55
CA VAL A 261 -2.11 17.34 1.99
C VAL A 261 -1.42 18.46 2.77
N ALA A 262 -0.27 18.16 3.38
CA ALA A 262 0.51 19.18 4.07
C ALA A 262 1.05 20.21 3.06
N ASP A 263 1.26 21.46 3.49
CA ASP A 263 1.77 22.55 2.63
C ASP A 263 0.85 22.91 1.45
N SER A 264 -0.43 22.51 1.52
CA SER A 264 -1.40 22.80 0.46
C SER A 264 -2.29 24.01 0.76
N ASN A 265 -2.46 24.36 2.04
CA ASN A 265 -3.42 25.38 2.45
C ASN A 265 -3.03 26.78 1.93
N PRO A 266 -3.86 27.41 1.08
CA PRO A 266 -3.55 28.70 0.49
C PRO A 266 -3.54 29.87 1.50
N ASP A 267 -4.28 29.73 2.60
CA ASP A 267 -4.44 30.79 3.59
C ASP A 267 -3.26 30.81 4.59
N LYS A 268 -2.31 29.88 4.45
CA LYS A 268 -1.13 29.75 5.31
C LYS A 268 0.15 29.80 4.47
N ALA A 269 1.09 30.64 4.89
CA ALA A 269 2.44 30.65 4.32
C ALA A 269 3.32 29.68 5.10
N PHE A 270 3.79 28.63 4.44
CA PHE A 270 4.74 27.68 5.02
C PHE A 270 6.18 28.03 4.61
N PRO A 271 7.17 27.83 5.48
CA PRO A 271 8.57 28.00 5.12
C PRO A 271 9.04 26.91 4.14
N GLU A 272 9.97 27.23 3.23
CA GLU A 272 10.50 26.25 2.25
C GLU A 272 11.15 25.01 2.90
N TRP A 273 11.73 25.17 4.09
CA TRP A 273 12.33 24.04 4.82
C TRP A 273 11.30 22.99 5.25
N TYR A 274 10.03 23.38 5.40
CA TYR A 274 8.95 22.48 5.79
C TYR A 274 8.71 21.43 4.70
N SER A 275 8.66 21.86 3.44
CA SER A 275 8.53 20.99 2.26
C SER A 275 9.67 19.96 2.18
N VAL A 276 10.91 20.38 2.46
CA VAL A 276 12.09 19.49 2.47
C VAL A 276 12.04 18.50 3.64
N LEU A 277 11.67 18.99 4.83
CA LEU A 277 11.46 18.14 6.02
C LEU A 277 10.42 17.05 5.72
N MET A 278 9.32 17.42 5.07
CA MET A 278 8.25 16.52 4.66
C MET A 278 8.69 15.44 3.69
N ALA A 279 9.39 15.83 2.62
CA ALA A 279 9.96 14.88 1.67
C ALA A 279 10.94 13.92 2.35
N SER A 280 11.78 14.43 3.27
CA SER A 280 12.71 13.60 4.04
C SER A 280 11.98 12.61 4.95
N TRP A 281 10.93 13.06 5.64
CA TRP A 281 10.11 12.21 6.51
C TRP A 281 9.44 11.10 5.73
N ILE A 282 8.86 11.38 4.56
CA ILE A 282 8.25 10.36 3.69
C ILE A 282 9.30 9.32 3.28
N PHE A 283 10.47 9.75 2.82
CA PHE A 283 11.54 8.83 2.41
C PHE A 283 11.98 7.89 3.53
N PHE A 284 12.30 8.44 4.72
CA PHE A 284 12.72 7.62 5.87
C PHE A 284 11.57 6.82 6.48
N GLY A 285 10.36 7.34 6.46
CA GLY A 285 9.16 6.66 6.94
C GLY A 285 8.81 5.44 6.09
N LEU A 286 8.93 5.54 4.75
CA LEU A 286 8.75 4.40 3.85
C LEU A 286 9.83 3.33 4.03
N ALA A 287 11.08 3.74 4.28
CA ALA A 287 12.14 2.81 4.64
C ALA A 287 11.84 2.07 5.94
N TRP A 288 11.29 2.76 6.94
CA TRP A 288 10.85 2.15 8.20
C TRP A 288 9.65 1.22 8.01
N LEU A 289 8.68 1.60 7.17
CA LEU A 289 7.56 0.70 6.85
C LEU A 289 8.04 -0.57 6.14
N ALA A 290 9.00 -0.47 5.22
CA ALA A 290 9.61 -1.63 4.58
C ALA A 290 10.30 -2.55 5.61
N LEU A 291 10.94 -1.99 6.64
CA LEU A 291 11.46 -2.77 7.77
C LEU A 291 10.34 -3.51 8.50
N LEU A 292 9.22 -2.83 8.80
CA LEU A 292 8.07 -3.45 9.46
C LEU A 292 7.45 -4.60 8.66
N ILE A 293 7.32 -4.44 7.34
CA ILE A 293 6.78 -5.49 6.46
C ILE A 293 7.71 -6.72 6.46
N ASN A 294 9.02 -6.50 6.37
CA ASN A 294 9.99 -7.60 6.45
C ASN A 294 9.96 -8.30 7.81
N HIS A 295 9.87 -7.54 8.91
CA HIS A 295 9.81 -8.08 10.25
C HIS A 295 8.52 -8.87 10.51
N SER A 296 7.37 -8.33 10.08
CA SER A 296 6.07 -9.00 10.19
C SER A 296 6.01 -10.27 9.33
N SER A 297 6.65 -10.28 8.15
CA SER A 297 6.78 -11.47 7.31
C SER A 297 7.61 -12.57 7.99
N ASP A 298 8.74 -12.24 8.62
CA ASP A 298 9.55 -13.19 9.40
C ASP A 298 8.78 -13.74 10.61
N ILE A 299 8.03 -12.89 11.32
CA ILE A 299 7.15 -13.34 12.42
C ILE A 299 6.08 -14.29 11.89
N LEU A 300 5.42 -13.94 10.79
CA LEU A 300 4.37 -14.76 10.18
C LEU A 300 4.92 -16.13 9.76
N GLU A 301 6.12 -16.17 9.18
CA GLU A 301 6.79 -17.42 8.82
C GLU A 301 7.12 -18.27 10.05
N ARG A 302 7.63 -17.66 11.13
CA ARG A 302 7.89 -18.36 12.40
C ARG A 302 6.62 -18.90 13.03
N LEU A 303 5.53 -18.12 13.04
CA LEU A 303 4.22 -18.55 13.51
C LEU A 303 3.71 -19.72 12.68
N ASN A 304 3.80 -19.62 11.35
CA ASN A 304 3.41 -20.69 10.44
C ASN A 304 4.22 -21.97 10.69
N ASN A 305 5.53 -21.88 10.90
CA ASN A 305 6.37 -23.02 11.24
C ASN A 305 6.03 -23.62 12.61
N HIS A 306 5.71 -22.80 13.61
CA HIS A 306 5.22 -23.25 14.91
C HIS A 306 3.88 -23.98 14.80
N PHE A 307 2.92 -23.43 14.05
CA PHE A 307 1.63 -24.09 13.80
C PHE A 307 1.80 -25.40 13.03
N LYS A 308 2.68 -25.41 12.02
CA LYS A 308 3.00 -26.62 11.25
C LYS A 308 3.64 -27.70 12.12
N GLN A 309 4.52 -27.35 13.06
CA GLN A 309 5.05 -28.32 14.02
C GLN A 309 3.96 -28.83 14.97
N ARG A 310 3.12 -27.94 15.47
CA ARG A 310 2.06 -28.27 16.43
C ARG A 310 0.93 -29.12 15.85
N TRP A 311 0.57 -28.91 14.58
CA TRP A 311 -0.45 -29.70 13.88
C TRP A 311 0.11 -30.83 13.02
N GLY A 312 1.36 -30.72 12.56
CA GLY A 312 2.05 -31.80 11.82
C GLY A 312 2.48 -32.96 12.71
N GLY A 313 2.67 -32.74 14.02
CA GLY A 313 3.04 -33.78 14.99
C GLY A 313 1.90 -34.66 15.50
N GLN A 314 0.72 -34.65 14.87
CA GLN A 314 -0.49 -35.35 15.35
C GLN A 314 -1.05 -36.43 14.40
N ARG A 315 -0.25 -36.94 13.46
CA ARG A 315 -0.57 -38.20 12.75
C ARG A 315 0.22 -39.38 13.37
N PRO A 316 -0.44 -40.33 14.06
CA PRO A 316 0.17 -41.61 14.42
C PRO A 316 0.44 -42.46 13.17
N GLU A 317 1.53 -43.24 13.22
CA GLU A 317 2.01 -44.15 12.18
C GLU A 317 1.02 -45.28 11.85
N GLU A 318 0.91 -45.63 10.57
CA GLU A 318 0.67 -47.00 10.08
C GLU A 318 1.39 -47.15 8.74
N GLU A 319 2.59 -47.75 8.77
CA GLU A 319 2.94 -48.88 7.90
C GLU A 319 4.23 -49.51 8.41
N SER A 320 4.06 -50.55 9.23
CA SER A 320 5.10 -51.52 9.55
C SER A 320 5.22 -52.54 8.42
N GLY A 321 6.46 -52.92 8.09
CA GLY A 321 6.75 -54.30 7.72
C GLY A 321 7.55 -54.49 6.44
N SER A 322 8.87 -54.57 6.58
CA SER A 322 9.61 -55.82 6.38
C SER A 322 11.11 -55.56 6.55
N ALA A 323 11.71 -56.13 7.59
CA ALA A 323 13.14 -56.26 7.76
C ALA A 323 13.58 -57.66 7.30
N GLU A 324 14.70 -57.75 6.57
CA GLU A 324 15.79 -58.76 6.62
C GLU A 324 16.56 -58.82 5.27
N PRO A 325 17.81 -59.34 5.19
CA PRO A 325 19.03 -58.98 5.92
C PRO A 325 20.24 -58.71 4.97
N GLU A 326 21.41 -58.38 5.53
CA GLU A 326 22.65 -57.92 4.85
C GLU A 326 23.32 -58.91 3.86
N THR A 327 24.09 -58.39 2.88
CA THR A 327 25.50 -58.83 2.61
C THR A 327 26.25 -57.87 1.64
N PRO A 328 27.61 -57.82 1.69
CA PRO A 328 28.46 -56.78 1.08
C PRO A 328 29.13 -57.20 -0.26
N GLU A 329 29.85 -56.25 -0.87
CA GLU A 329 30.73 -56.31 -2.05
C GLU A 329 30.12 -56.00 -3.43
N SER A 330 30.57 -54.90 -4.05
CA SER A 330 31.50 -54.95 -5.19
C SER A 330 31.87 -53.54 -5.66
N GLN A 331 33.17 -53.25 -5.66
CA GLN A 331 33.81 -52.12 -6.32
C GLN A 331 33.64 -52.24 -7.85
N VAL A 332 33.39 -51.12 -8.55
CA VAL A 332 33.96 -50.86 -9.88
C VAL A 332 34.27 -49.36 -9.99
N GLU A 333 35.52 -49.12 -10.34
CA GLU A 333 36.24 -47.87 -10.59
C GLU A 333 35.70 -47.07 -11.78
N GLU A 334 35.88 -45.74 -11.78
CA GLU A 334 36.71 -45.06 -12.81
C GLU A 334 37.01 -43.63 -12.33
N GLU A 335 38.22 -43.43 -11.80
CA GLU A 335 38.89 -42.13 -11.74
C GLU A 335 39.61 -41.90 -13.07
N ASP A 336 39.62 -40.66 -13.57
CA ASP A 336 40.64 -40.23 -14.53
C ASP A 336 41.32 -38.96 -13.98
N GLU A 337 42.62 -39.14 -13.75
CA GLU A 337 43.57 -38.27 -13.07
C GLU A 337 44.44 -37.55 -14.10
N ILE A 338 44.64 -36.22 -14.03
CA ILE A 338 45.89 -35.58 -14.51
C ILE A 338 46.31 -34.41 -13.60
N GLN A 339 47.06 -34.76 -12.55
CA GLN A 339 48.42 -34.31 -12.20
C GLN A 339 48.78 -32.81 -12.02
N LYS A 340 49.27 -32.48 -10.80
CA LYS A 340 50.12 -31.33 -10.42
C LYS A 340 51.51 -31.87 -10.03
N PRO A 341 52.62 -31.10 -10.14
CA PRO A 341 53.37 -30.73 -8.90
C PRO A 341 54.24 -29.44 -9.07
N PRO A 342 55.18 -29.08 -8.16
CA PRO A 342 55.00 -28.70 -6.75
C PRO A 342 55.64 -27.31 -6.41
N ILE A 343 55.39 -26.83 -5.20
CA ILE A 343 56.02 -25.65 -4.57
C ILE A 343 57.35 -26.07 -3.90
N PRO A 344 58.38 -25.21 -3.87
CA PRO A 344 59.42 -25.28 -2.84
C PRO A 344 59.39 -24.06 -1.89
N GLN A 345 59.19 -24.39 -0.61
CA GLN A 345 59.51 -23.71 0.67
C GLN A 345 58.96 -22.31 0.97
#